data_AF-A0A1M7E724-F1
#
_entry.id   AF-A0A1M7E724-F1
#
_cell.length_a   1.000
_cell.length_b   1.000
_cell.length_c   1.000
_cell.angle_alpha   90.00
_cell.angle_beta   90.00
_cell.angle_gamma   90.00
#
_symmetry.space_group_name_H-M   'P 1'
#
loop_
_entity.id
_entity.type
_entity.pdbx_description
1 polymer ?
#
loop_
_entity_poly.entity_id
_entity_poly.type
_entity_poly.pdbx_seq_one_letter_code
_entity_poly.pdbx_strand_id
1 'polypeptide(L)'
;METSNVRHWLAQPPDFAAGVQLYEQLGGSATYKQLFALGETSYSRQVLVAQLQALVGPVFEPPRAPTPPAPMPQATAVPADPALLAGVRTQLKAARDERSHLHAQLTAPGLRQAARCKMVHRICQLTDQVLQLLADEAHVLEHGRRPGPVATADVTDAGELRRRLDNLVSLRSKLRKRPERAGELPALEAEINLIRNKLNTPS
;
A
#
# COMPACT_ATOMS: atom_id res chain seq x y z
N MET A 1 17.25 -31.38 -23.24
CA MET A 1 18.14 -31.28 -22.06
C MET A 1 17.96 -29.97 -21.30
N GLU A 2 17.40 -28.91 -21.90
CA GLU A 2 17.39 -27.56 -21.31
C GLU A 2 16.37 -27.35 -20.17
N THR A 3 15.23 -28.05 -20.20
CA THR A 3 14.21 -28.00 -19.13
C THR A 3 14.67 -28.63 -17.81
N SER A 4 15.64 -29.55 -17.86
CA SER A 4 16.23 -30.16 -16.65
C SER A 4 17.01 -29.14 -15.81
N ASN A 5 17.67 -28.17 -16.45
CA ASN A 5 18.40 -27.11 -15.76
C ASN A 5 17.44 -26.18 -15.00
N VAL A 6 16.27 -25.90 -15.60
CA VAL A 6 15.21 -25.13 -14.94
C VAL A 6 14.66 -25.86 -13.72
N ARG A 7 14.42 -27.19 -13.79
CA ARG A 7 13.98 -27.96 -12.62
C ARG A 7 15.01 -27.97 -11.51
N HIS A 8 16.29 -28.10 -11.85
CA HIS A 8 17.38 -28.06 -10.87
C HIS A 8 17.46 -26.69 -10.18
N TRP A 9 17.38 -25.60 -10.95
CA TRP A 9 17.36 -24.25 -10.39
C TRP A 9 16.12 -24.00 -9.53
N LEU A 10 14.94 -24.48 -9.92
CA LEU A 10 13.71 -24.33 -9.14
C LEU A 10 13.74 -25.11 -7.82
N ALA A 11 14.46 -26.24 -7.75
CA ALA A 11 14.59 -27.03 -6.52
C ALA A 11 15.43 -26.31 -5.45
N GLN A 12 16.42 -25.52 -5.87
CA GLN A 12 17.26 -24.70 -4.99
C GLN A 12 17.64 -23.42 -5.74
N PRO A 13 16.85 -22.33 -5.65
CA PRO A 13 17.09 -21.11 -6.42
C PRO A 13 18.25 -20.31 -5.81
N PRO A 14 19.50 -20.47 -6.28
CA PRO A 14 20.67 -19.99 -5.56
C PRO A 14 20.95 -18.54 -5.91
N ASP A 15 20.94 -18.23 -7.21
CA ASP A 15 21.34 -16.96 -7.80
C ASP A 15 20.26 -16.48 -8.80
N PHE A 16 19.89 -15.21 -8.68
CA PHE A 16 18.94 -14.55 -9.56
C PHE A 16 19.50 -14.46 -10.98
N ALA A 17 20.78 -14.12 -11.15
CA ALA A 17 21.38 -13.96 -12.49
C ALA A 17 21.38 -15.27 -13.28
N ALA A 18 21.70 -16.39 -12.63
CA ALA A 18 21.56 -17.73 -13.23
C ALA A 18 20.12 -18.03 -13.68
N GLY A 19 19.12 -17.63 -12.90
CA GLY A 19 17.71 -17.80 -13.28
C GLY A 19 17.30 -16.93 -14.47
N VAL A 20 17.80 -15.69 -14.53
CA VAL A 20 17.56 -14.79 -15.67
C VAL A 20 18.15 -15.36 -16.96
N GLN A 21 19.37 -15.92 -16.92
CA GLN A 21 19.97 -16.57 -18.09
C GLN A 21 19.14 -17.76 -18.58
N LEU A 22 18.62 -18.59 -17.66
CA LEU A 22 17.71 -19.68 -18.01
C LEU A 22 16.43 -19.16 -18.68
N TYR A 23 15.89 -18.04 -18.19
CA TYR A 23 14.71 -17.42 -18.80
C TYR A 23 15.01 -16.72 -20.12
N GLU A 24 16.21 -16.17 -20.33
CA GLU A 24 16.59 -15.58 -21.61
C GLU A 24 16.68 -16.63 -22.72
N GLN A 25 17.18 -17.81 -22.40
CA GLN A 25 17.31 -18.94 -23.32
C GLN A 25 15.95 -19.58 -23.67
N LEU A 26 15.05 -19.70 -22.68
CA LEU A 26 13.82 -20.49 -22.82
C LEU A 26 12.53 -19.66 -22.85
N GLY A 27 12.56 -18.43 -22.36
CA GLY A 27 11.42 -17.54 -22.26
C GLY A 27 11.16 -16.74 -23.54
N GLY A 28 9.89 -16.63 -23.94
CA GLY A 28 9.49 -15.90 -25.14
C GLY A 28 9.06 -14.44 -24.92
N SER A 29 8.80 -14.03 -23.67
CA SER A 29 8.25 -12.70 -23.38
C SER A 29 9.34 -11.64 -23.24
N ALA A 30 9.40 -10.71 -24.20
CA ALA A 30 10.31 -9.56 -24.16
C ALA A 30 10.09 -8.68 -22.92
N THR A 31 8.84 -8.56 -22.45
CA THR A 31 8.48 -7.78 -21.26
C THR A 31 9.16 -8.31 -20.00
N TYR A 32 9.19 -9.63 -19.80
CA TYR A 32 9.83 -10.21 -18.63
C TYR A 32 11.36 -10.17 -18.72
N LYS A 33 11.93 -10.30 -19.92
CA LYS A 33 13.37 -10.08 -20.13
C LYS A 33 13.79 -8.66 -19.73
N GLN A 34 13.01 -7.65 -20.13
CA GLN A 34 13.23 -6.27 -19.69
C GLN A 34 13.07 -6.11 -18.17
N LEU A 35 12.04 -6.71 -17.57
CA LEU A 35 11.84 -6.68 -16.12
C LEU A 35 13.06 -7.22 -15.36
N PHE A 36 13.64 -8.32 -15.82
CA PHE A 36 14.79 -8.95 -15.18
C PHE A 36 16.10 -8.19 -15.40
N ALA A 37 16.24 -7.49 -16.53
CA ALA A 37 17.40 -6.62 -16.80
C ALA A 37 17.47 -5.41 -15.85
N LEU A 38 16.36 -4.99 -15.23
CA LEU A 38 16.32 -3.90 -14.26
C LEU A 38 16.94 -4.28 -12.89
N GLY A 39 17.20 -5.56 -12.66
CA GLY A 39 17.85 -6.06 -11.45
C GLY A 39 16.92 -6.80 -10.49
N GLU A 40 17.52 -7.27 -9.39
CA GLU A 40 16.83 -8.10 -8.41
C GLU A 40 16.01 -7.25 -7.43
N THR A 41 14.73 -7.59 -7.32
CA THR A 41 13.80 -7.15 -6.28
C THR A 41 13.01 -8.37 -5.81
N SER A 42 12.36 -8.30 -4.65
CA SER A 42 11.48 -9.39 -4.18
C SER A 42 10.39 -9.74 -5.20
N TYR A 43 9.85 -8.73 -5.89
CA TYR A 43 8.87 -8.91 -6.95
C TYR A 43 9.46 -9.59 -8.20
N SER A 44 10.58 -9.09 -8.73
CA SER A 44 11.18 -9.68 -9.94
C SER A 44 11.65 -11.12 -9.70
N ARG A 45 12.09 -11.46 -8.48
CA ARG A 45 12.41 -12.84 -8.09
C ARG A 45 11.19 -13.77 -8.10
N GLN A 46 10.06 -13.33 -7.53
CA GLN A 46 8.82 -14.12 -7.55
C GLN A 46 8.31 -14.34 -8.98
N VAL A 47 8.35 -13.29 -9.81
CA VAL A 47 7.94 -13.37 -11.22
C VAL A 47 8.86 -14.32 -12.00
N LEU A 48 10.18 -14.26 -11.79
CA LEU A 48 11.14 -15.16 -12.42
C LEU A 48 10.86 -16.63 -12.10
N VAL A 49 10.61 -16.95 -10.83
CA VAL A 49 10.25 -18.32 -10.40
C VAL A 49 8.97 -18.79 -11.07
N ALA A 50 7.91 -17.98 -11.05
CA ALA A 50 6.63 -18.32 -11.66
C ALA A 50 6.75 -18.55 -13.17
N GLN A 51 7.53 -17.71 -13.85
CA GLN A 51 7.75 -17.81 -15.29
C GLN A 51 8.61 -19.04 -15.65
N LEU A 52 9.65 -19.35 -14.87
CA LEU A 52 10.44 -20.57 -15.04
C LEU A 52 9.60 -21.83 -14.78
N GLN A 53 8.74 -21.83 -13.75
CA GLN A 53 7.78 -22.92 -13.50
C GLN A 53 6.82 -23.13 -14.67
N ALA A 54 6.31 -22.07 -15.26
CA ALA A 54 5.42 -22.15 -16.43
C ALA A 54 6.10 -22.81 -17.65
N LEU A 55 7.42 -22.64 -17.82
CA LEU A 55 8.18 -23.24 -18.91
C LEU A 55 8.41 -24.76 -18.76
N VAL A 56 8.42 -25.29 -17.54
CA VAL A 56 8.66 -26.73 -17.29
C VAL A 56 7.39 -27.56 -17.12
N GLY A 57 6.23 -26.90 -17.21
CA GLY A 57 4.93 -27.49 -16.91
C GLY A 57 4.74 -27.75 -15.41
N PRO A 58 3.58 -28.27 -15.00
CA PRO A 58 3.30 -28.55 -13.60
C PRO A 58 4.34 -29.52 -13.04
N VAL A 59 5.24 -28.98 -12.21
CA VAL A 59 6.10 -29.80 -11.36
C VAL A 59 5.18 -30.35 -10.28
N PHE A 60 4.85 -31.63 -10.39
CA PHE A 60 4.11 -32.35 -9.37
C PHE A 60 5.01 -32.44 -8.13
N GLU A 61 4.88 -31.45 -7.25
CA GLU A 61 5.45 -31.50 -5.91
C GLU A 61 4.61 -32.52 -5.13
N PRO A 62 5.19 -33.66 -4.66
CA PRO A 62 4.45 -34.56 -3.80
C PRO A 62 4.01 -33.75 -2.57
N PRO A 63 2.72 -33.81 -2.19
CA PRO A 63 2.21 -33.00 -1.11
C PRO A 63 3.00 -33.32 0.15
N ARG A 64 3.81 -32.34 0.61
CA ARG A 64 4.39 -32.37 1.95
C ARG A 64 3.20 -32.46 2.89
N ALA A 65 3.07 -33.58 3.60
CA ALA A 65 2.03 -33.74 4.60
C ALA A 65 2.09 -32.50 5.52
N PRO A 66 1.04 -31.67 5.57
CA PRO A 66 1.05 -30.49 6.41
C PRO A 66 1.16 -30.99 7.85
N THR A 67 2.29 -30.68 8.49
CA THR A 67 2.33 -30.70 9.95
C THR A 67 1.22 -29.75 10.38
N PRO A 68 0.22 -30.18 11.14
CA PRO A 68 -0.86 -29.30 11.53
C PRO A 68 -0.24 -28.10 12.24
N PRO A 69 -0.44 -26.87 11.77
CA PRO A 69 -0.02 -25.71 12.53
C PRO A 69 -0.70 -25.82 13.89
N ALA A 70 0.06 -25.54 14.96
CA ALA A 70 -0.55 -25.33 16.27
C ALA A 70 -1.74 -24.39 16.08
N PRO A 71 -2.91 -24.66 16.71
CA PRO A 71 -4.08 -23.82 16.54
C PRO A 71 -3.69 -22.40 16.90
N MET A 72 -3.53 -21.55 15.88
CA MET A 72 -3.42 -20.11 16.11
C MET A 72 -4.71 -19.72 16.82
N PRO A 73 -4.65 -18.89 17.88
CA PRO A 73 -5.85 -18.36 18.49
C PRO A 73 -6.69 -17.74 17.37
N GLN A 74 -7.83 -18.36 17.08
CA GLN A 74 -8.81 -17.79 16.18
C GLN A 74 -9.17 -16.45 16.79
N ALA A 75 -8.64 -15.36 16.22
CA ALA A 75 -9.13 -14.03 16.50
C ALA A 75 -10.63 -14.11 16.23
N THR A 76 -11.41 -13.98 17.28
CA THR A 76 -12.87 -13.98 17.23
C THR A 76 -13.25 -12.90 16.23
N ALA A 77 -13.68 -13.31 15.04
CA ALA A 77 -14.09 -12.40 13.99
C ALA A 77 -15.23 -11.55 14.54
N VAL A 78 -14.92 -10.31 14.92
CA VAL A 78 -15.95 -9.36 15.34
C VAL A 78 -16.79 -9.11 14.11
N PRO A 79 -18.10 -9.45 14.11
CA PRO A 79 -18.93 -9.25 12.95
C PRO A 79 -18.89 -7.77 12.58
N ALA A 80 -18.53 -7.50 11.32
CA ALA A 80 -18.45 -6.13 10.83
C ALA A 80 -19.80 -5.44 10.94
N ASP A 81 -19.81 -4.22 11.48
CA ASP A 81 -21.02 -3.41 11.54
C ASP A 81 -21.52 -3.11 10.11
N PRO A 82 -22.69 -3.65 9.71
CA PRO A 82 -23.20 -3.49 8.36
C PRO A 82 -23.50 -2.02 8.01
N ALA A 83 -23.83 -1.18 9.01
CA ALA A 83 -24.08 0.24 8.79
C ALA A 83 -22.80 1.00 8.46
N LEU A 84 -21.69 0.69 9.16
CA LEU A 84 -20.38 1.26 8.85
C LEU A 84 -19.92 0.90 7.44
N LEU A 85 -20.05 -0.38 7.08
CA LEU A 85 -19.65 -0.88 5.76
C LEU A 85 -20.49 -0.24 4.64
N ALA A 86 -21.80 -0.12 4.83
CA ALA A 86 -22.68 0.58 3.90
C ALA A 86 -22.28 2.06 3.74
N GLY A 87 -21.92 2.73 4.83
CA GLY A 87 -21.42 4.11 4.80
C GLY A 87 -20.13 4.26 3.98
N VAL A 88 -19.15 3.37 4.18
CA VAL A 88 -17.89 3.35 3.40
C VAL A 88 -18.18 3.15 1.91
N ARG A 89 -19.02 2.16 1.57
CA ARG A 89 -19.37 1.84 0.17
C ARG A 89 -20.10 2.98 -0.54
N THR A 90 -21.00 3.67 0.15
CA THR A 90 -21.68 4.85 -0.39
C THR A 90 -20.68 5.97 -0.72
N GLN A 91 -19.74 6.26 0.19
CA GLN A 91 -18.69 7.25 -0.04
C GLN A 91 -17.77 6.86 -1.20
N LEU A 92 -17.41 5.57 -1.27
CA LEU A 92 -16.55 5.04 -2.31
C LEU A 92 -17.21 5.11 -3.70
N LYS A 93 -18.51 4.81 -3.78
CA LYS A 93 -19.30 5.01 -5.01
C LYS A 93 -19.30 6.48 -5.42
N ALA A 94 -19.65 7.38 -4.50
CA ALA A 94 -19.71 8.82 -4.79
C ALA A 94 -18.35 9.36 -5.30
N ALA A 95 -17.24 8.97 -4.66
CA ALA A 95 -15.91 9.39 -5.07
C ALA A 95 -15.52 8.86 -6.46
N ARG A 96 -15.87 7.60 -6.78
CA ARG A 96 -15.63 7.02 -8.12
C ARG A 96 -16.48 7.69 -9.19
N ASP A 97 -17.74 7.97 -8.91
CA ASP A 97 -18.67 8.63 -9.84
C ASP A 97 -18.18 10.05 -10.14
N GLU A 98 -17.82 10.83 -9.12
CA GLU A 98 -17.25 12.19 -9.29
C GLU A 98 -15.96 12.14 -10.10
N ARG A 99 -15.04 11.23 -9.78
CA ARG A 99 -13.77 11.09 -10.50
C ARG A 99 -13.99 10.76 -11.98
N SER A 100 -14.91 9.84 -12.27
CA SER A 100 -15.23 9.42 -13.63
C SER A 100 -15.87 10.55 -14.42
N HIS A 101 -16.76 11.31 -13.79
CA HIS A 101 -17.37 12.50 -14.37
C HIS A 101 -16.33 13.58 -14.70
N LEU A 102 -15.37 13.85 -13.81
CA LEU A 102 -14.30 14.81 -14.06
C LEU A 102 -13.35 14.35 -15.18
N HIS A 103 -13.03 13.06 -15.26
CA HIS A 103 -12.26 12.51 -16.38
C HIS A 103 -12.97 12.72 -17.72
N ALA A 104 -14.28 12.50 -17.77
CA ALA A 104 -15.07 12.76 -18.97
C ALA A 104 -15.08 14.26 -19.35
N GLN A 105 -15.06 15.17 -18.37
CA GLN A 105 -14.99 16.60 -18.65
C GLN A 105 -13.61 17.08 -19.12
N LEU A 106 -12.52 16.41 -18.74
CA LEU A 106 -11.16 16.79 -19.15
C LEU A 106 -10.94 16.75 -20.68
N THR A 107 -11.75 15.97 -21.40
CA THR A 107 -11.68 15.84 -22.86
C THR A 107 -12.57 16.85 -23.59
N ALA A 108 -13.34 17.68 -22.87
CA ALA A 108 -14.23 18.65 -23.49
C ALA A 108 -13.45 19.74 -24.28
N PRO A 109 -13.88 20.08 -25.50
CA PRO A 109 -13.27 21.15 -26.28
C PRO A 109 -13.49 22.52 -25.63
N GLY A 110 -12.52 23.42 -25.76
CA GLY A 110 -12.62 24.79 -25.22
C GLY A 110 -12.41 24.91 -23.70
N LEU A 111 -12.05 23.83 -23.01
CA LEU A 111 -11.75 23.88 -21.58
C LEU A 111 -10.50 24.74 -21.29
N ARG A 112 -10.69 25.83 -20.56
CA ARG A 112 -9.60 26.73 -20.15
C ARG A 112 -8.56 26.00 -19.30
N GLN A 113 -7.28 26.33 -19.47
CA GLN A 113 -6.18 25.68 -18.75
C GLN A 113 -6.34 25.72 -17.22
N ALA A 114 -6.76 26.86 -16.66
CA ALA A 114 -6.95 26.98 -15.21
C ALA A 114 -8.05 26.04 -14.67
N ALA A 115 -9.13 25.83 -15.43
CA ALA A 115 -10.19 24.90 -15.08
C ALA A 115 -9.69 23.45 -15.20
N ARG A 116 -8.94 23.14 -16.26
CA ARG A 116 -8.27 21.84 -16.46
C ARG A 116 -7.37 21.50 -15.26
N CYS A 117 -6.50 22.42 -14.83
CA CYS A 117 -5.62 22.20 -13.66
C CYS A 117 -6.40 21.92 -12.38
N LYS A 118 -7.48 22.67 -12.11
CA LYS A 118 -8.36 22.44 -10.95
C LYS A 118 -9.00 21.05 -10.99
N MET A 119 -9.48 20.62 -12.14
CA MET A 119 -10.04 19.28 -12.32
C MET A 119 -9.01 18.17 -12.09
N VAL A 120 -7.80 18.31 -12.64
CA VAL A 120 -6.72 17.35 -12.44
C VAL A 120 -6.37 17.22 -10.95
N HIS A 121 -6.22 18.34 -10.23
CA HIS A 121 -5.97 18.29 -8.79
C HIS A 121 -7.09 17.61 -8.02
N ARG A 122 -8.36 17.88 -8.38
CA ARG A 122 -9.51 17.22 -7.76
C ARG A 122 -9.52 15.71 -8.05
N ILE A 123 -9.16 15.29 -9.25
CA ILE A 123 -9.02 13.86 -9.61
C ILE A 123 -7.93 13.18 -8.79
N CYS A 124 -6.78 13.83 -8.57
CA CYS A 124 -5.73 13.30 -7.69
C CYS A 124 -6.26 13.11 -6.26
N GLN A 125 -6.92 14.13 -5.69
CA GLN A 125 -7.52 14.05 -4.36
C GLN A 125 -8.56 12.93 -4.25
N LEU A 126 -9.43 12.77 -5.26
CA LEU A 126 -10.42 11.70 -5.30
C LEU A 126 -9.76 10.32 -5.43
N THR A 127 -8.61 10.23 -6.09
CA THR A 127 -7.85 8.98 -6.20
C THR A 127 -7.29 8.59 -4.84
N ASP A 128 -6.67 9.52 -4.12
CA ASP A 128 -6.20 9.31 -2.75
C ASP A 128 -7.36 8.92 -1.82
N GLN A 129 -8.50 9.60 -1.94
CA GLN A 129 -9.71 9.28 -1.16
C GLN A 129 -10.24 7.88 -1.46
N VAL A 130 -10.25 7.44 -2.72
CA VAL A 130 -10.68 6.07 -3.08
C VAL A 130 -9.75 5.02 -2.49
N LEU A 131 -8.44 5.25 -2.51
CA LEU A 131 -7.46 4.34 -1.90
C LEU A 131 -7.67 4.25 -0.38
N GLN A 132 -7.88 5.39 0.28
CA GLN A 132 -8.18 5.42 1.71
C GLN A 132 -9.48 4.67 2.04
N LEU A 133 -10.55 4.88 1.27
CA LEU A 133 -11.83 4.20 1.50
C LEU A 133 -11.76 2.68 1.27
N LEU A 134 -10.91 2.24 0.33
CA LEU A 134 -10.63 0.81 0.14
C LEU A 134 -9.89 0.21 1.33
N ALA A 135 -8.91 0.94 1.89
CA ALA A 135 -8.21 0.52 3.10
C ALA A 135 -9.15 0.48 4.31
N ASP A 136 -10.02 1.48 4.46
CA ASP A 136 -11.06 1.52 5.50
C ASP A 136 -12.03 0.33 5.35
N GLU A 137 -12.47 0.02 4.12
CA GLU A 137 -13.35 -1.14 3.85
C GLU A 137 -12.67 -2.45 4.26
N ALA A 138 -11.42 -2.67 3.84
CA ALA A 138 -10.65 -3.85 4.20
C ALA A 138 -10.49 -4.00 5.72
N HIS A 139 -10.16 -2.91 6.42
CA HIS A 139 -10.01 -2.90 7.87
C HIS A 139 -11.33 -3.14 8.60
N VAL A 140 -12.46 -2.60 8.11
CA VAL A 140 -13.79 -2.88 8.70
C VAL A 140 -14.15 -4.36 8.53
N LEU A 141 -13.84 -4.96 7.37
CA LEU A 141 -14.06 -6.39 7.16
C LEU A 141 -13.20 -7.27 8.07
N GLU A 142 -11.97 -6.85 8.36
CA GLU A 142 -11.04 -7.62 9.18
C GLU A 142 -11.25 -7.43 10.69
N HIS A 143 -11.60 -6.22 11.14
CA HIS A 143 -11.59 -5.84 12.56
C HIS A 143 -12.95 -5.36 13.08
N GLY A 144 -13.96 -5.28 12.22
CA GLY A 144 -15.32 -4.86 12.56
C GLY A 144 -15.50 -3.37 12.88
N ARG A 145 -14.43 -2.56 12.77
CA ARG A 145 -14.42 -1.12 13.06
C ARG A 145 -13.57 -0.36 12.07
N ARG A 146 -13.78 0.95 11.93
CA ARG A 146 -12.90 1.82 11.13
C ARG A 146 -11.52 1.95 11.78
N PRO A 147 -10.45 2.16 11.00
CA PRO A 147 -9.15 2.48 11.56
C PRO A 147 -9.28 3.75 12.40
N GLY A 148 -8.93 3.64 13.67
CA GLY A 148 -8.86 4.79 14.57
C GLY A 148 -7.67 5.69 14.22
N PRO A 149 -7.60 6.90 14.79
CA PRO A 149 -6.38 7.69 14.72
C PRO A 149 -5.22 6.85 15.28
N VAL A 150 -4.21 6.59 14.45
CA VAL A 150 -2.99 5.89 14.88
C VAL A 150 -2.30 6.78 15.91
N ALA A 151 -2.07 6.23 17.10
CA ALA A 151 -1.37 6.97 18.14
C ALA A 151 0.03 7.32 17.64
N THR A 152 0.51 8.51 17.98
CA THR A 152 1.86 8.98 17.57
C THR A 152 2.95 8.02 18.03
N ALA A 153 2.71 7.31 19.13
CA ALA A 153 3.57 6.26 19.66
C ALA A 153 3.75 5.08 18.68
N ASP A 154 2.80 4.82 17.78
CA ASP A 154 2.82 3.65 16.89
C ASP A 154 3.29 3.98 15.47
N VAL A 155 3.39 5.28 15.12
CA VAL A 155 3.90 5.69 13.81
C VAL A 155 5.42 5.48 13.74
N THR A 156 5.87 4.68 12.78
CA THR A 156 7.30 4.37 12.52
C THR A 156 7.84 5.02 11.24
N ASP A 157 6.99 5.35 10.27
CA ASP A 157 7.42 5.98 9.02
C ASP A 157 7.92 7.42 9.25
N ALA A 158 9.15 7.69 8.81
CA ALA A 158 9.79 8.99 9.00
C ALA A 158 9.12 10.12 8.19
N GLY A 159 8.56 9.81 7.02
CA GLY A 159 7.80 10.77 6.21
C GLY A 159 6.53 11.23 6.92
N GLU A 160 5.77 10.27 7.45
CA GLU A 160 4.55 10.50 8.21
C GLU A 160 4.83 11.27 9.50
N LEU A 161 5.91 10.94 10.21
CA LEU A 161 6.35 11.66 11.40
C LEU A 161 6.67 13.14 11.09
N ARG A 162 7.39 13.42 10.00
CA ARG A 162 7.68 14.82 9.58
C ARG A 162 6.40 15.58 9.23
N ARG A 163 5.51 14.96 8.44
CA ARG A 163 4.21 15.56 8.08
C ARG A 163 3.37 15.89 9.31
N ARG A 164 3.30 14.97 10.28
CA ARG A 164 2.57 15.17 11.53
C ARG A 164 3.19 16.25 12.40
N LEU A 165 4.52 16.34 12.45
CA LEU A 165 5.25 17.40 13.16
C LEU A 165 4.89 18.79 12.60
N ASP A 166 4.91 18.97 11.28
CA ASP A 166 4.58 20.24 10.64
C ASP A 166 3.14 20.68 10.95
N ASN A 167 2.20 19.74 10.89
CA ASN A 167 0.80 19.97 11.25
C ASN A 167 0.65 20.41 12.72
N LEU A 168 1.32 19.72 13.65
CA LEU A 168 1.27 20.06 15.08
C LEU A 168 1.94 21.41 15.37
N VAL A 169 3.07 21.74 14.74
CA VAL A 169 3.73 23.05 14.89
C VAL A 169 2.84 24.18 14.38
N SER A 170 2.15 23.97 13.26
CA SER A 170 1.16 24.91 12.72
C SER A 170 -0.02 25.08 13.69
N LEU A 171 -0.55 23.98 14.22
CA LEU A 171 -1.63 23.99 15.20
C LEU A 171 -1.23 24.70 16.50
N ARG A 172 -0.02 24.45 17.02
CA ARG A 172 0.55 25.17 18.18
C ARG A 172 0.51 26.67 17.97
N SER A 173 0.96 27.12 16.81
CA SER A 173 1.04 28.54 16.46
C SER A 173 -0.35 29.19 16.40
N LYS A 174 -1.37 28.43 15.98
CA LYS A 174 -2.77 28.87 16.00
C LYS A 174 -3.35 28.89 17.42
N LEU A 175 -3.07 27.86 18.23
CA LEU A 175 -3.55 27.75 19.61
C LEU A 175 -2.96 28.82 20.54
N ARG A 176 -1.70 29.23 20.34
CA ARG A 176 -1.09 30.34 21.10
C ARG A 176 -1.82 31.67 20.93
N LYS A 177 -2.57 31.85 19.84
CA LYS A 177 -3.40 33.04 19.59
C LYS A 177 -4.80 32.93 20.18
N ARG A 178 -5.13 31.82 20.84
CA ARG A 178 -6.46 31.45 21.36
C ARG A 178 -6.38 31.13 22.85
N PRO A 179 -6.46 32.14 23.74
CA PRO A 179 -6.32 31.95 25.19
C PRO A 179 -7.35 30.98 25.77
N GLU A 180 -8.53 30.88 25.16
CA GLU A 180 -9.60 29.96 25.55
C GLU A 180 -9.24 28.48 25.38
N ARG A 181 -8.22 28.15 24.58
CA ARG A 181 -7.72 26.79 24.35
C ARG A 181 -6.30 26.59 24.89
N ALA A 182 -5.84 27.46 25.79
CA ALA A 182 -4.48 27.37 26.35
C ALA A 182 -4.20 26.03 27.06
N GLY A 183 -5.23 25.39 27.64
CA GLY A 183 -5.13 24.09 28.30
C GLY A 183 -4.72 22.94 27.37
N GLU A 184 -4.86 23.08 26.06
CA GLU A 184 -4.48 22.06 25.08
C GLU A 184 -2.99 22.11 24.69
N LEU A 185 -2.31 23.24 24.97
CA LEU A 185 -0.92 23.45 24.57
C LEU A 185 0.06 22.43 25.18
N PRO A 186 -0.03 22.05 26.47
CA PRO A 186 0.90 21.09 27.05
C PRO A 186 0.86 19.70 26.38
N ALA A 187 -0.34 19.20 26.09
CA ALA A 187 -0.51 17.90 25.42
C ALA A 187 0.08 17.93 24.00
N LEU A 188 -0.16 19.03 23.28
CA LEU A 188 0.34 19.21 21.93
C LEU A 188 1.88 19.37 21.90
N GLU A 189 2.47 20.06 22.88
CA GLU A 189 3.92 20.18 23.01
C GLU A 189 4.58 18.84 23.38
N ALA A 190 3.93 18.02 24.22
CA ALA A 190 4.39 16.66 24.50
C ALA A 190 4.41 15.79 23.23
N GLU A 191 3.36 15.87 22.40
CA GLU A 191 3.29 15.12 21.14
C GLU A 191 4.35 15.58 20.12
N ILE A 192 4.59 16.89 20.01
CA ILE A 192 5.67 17.45 19.19
C ILE A 192 7.04 16.90 19.63
N ASN A 193 7.30 16.88 20.94
CA ASN A 193 8.57 16.39 21.47
C ASN A 193 8.75 14.89 21.24
N LEU A 194 7.69 14.09 21.39
CA LEU A 194 7.71 12.66 21.08
C LEU A 194 8.14 12.40 19.62
N ILE A 195 7.55 13.13 18.66
CA ILE A 195 7.89 12.96 17.24
C ILE A 195 9.33 13.37 16.95
N ARG A 196 9.80 14.48 17.53
CA ARG A 196 11.20 14.92 17.38
C ARG A 196 12.18 13.89 17.92
N ASN A 197 11.88 13.29 19.06
CA ASN A 197 12.72 12.24 19.64
C ASN A 197 12.78 11.00 18.73
N LYS A 198 11.64 10.58 18.17
CA LYS A 198 11.60 9.49 17.18
C LYS A 198 12.42 9.78 15.92
N LEU A 199 12.37 11.01 15.39
CA LEU A 199 13.13 11.40 14.19
C LEU A 199 14.65 11.53 14.44
N ASN A 200 15.06 11.78 15.69
CA ASN A 200 16.46 11.93 16.06
C ASN A 200 17.11 10.63 16.54
N THR A 201 16.33 9.58 16.81
CA THR A 201 16.87 8.27 17.17
C THR A 201 17.28 7.55 15.89
N PRO A 202 18.55 7.22 15.67
CA PRO A 202 18.96 6.44 14.51
C PRO A 202 18.35 5.03 14.63
N SER A 203 17.53 4.65 13.65
CA SER A 203 17.06 3.27 13.46
C SER A 203 18.16 2.36 12.94
#